data_AF-A0A920ECP1-F1
#
_entry.id   AF-A0A920ECP1-F1
#
_cell.length_a   1.000
_cell.length_b   1.000
_cell.length_c   1.000
_cell.angle_alpha   90.00
_cell.angle_beta   90.00
_cell.angle_gamma   90.00
#
_symmetry.space_group_name_H-M   'P 1'
#
loop_
_entity.id
_entity.type
_entity.pdbx_description
1 polymer ?
#
loop_
_entity_poly.entity_id
_entity_poly.type
_entity_poly.pdbx_seq_one_letter_code
_entity_poly.pdbx_strand_id
1 'polypeptide(L)' 'MKRTSEKELSCQDSWARRNFNKIDVSAHAFSKSAEESITAAGGTVTVLPKPWGEGRPPAKGNALTNR' A
#
# COMPACT_ATOMS: atom_id res chain seq x y z
N MET A 1 11.47 16.48 31.75
CA MET A 1 11.02 15.43 30.80
C MET A 1 10.85 16.06 29.43
N LYS A 2 11.71 15.73 28.45
CA LYS A 2 11.46 15.56 27.00
C LYS A 2 12.80 15.14 26.35
N ARG A 3 13.07 13.84 26.28
CA ARG A 3 14.25 13.26 25.62
C ARG A 3 13.75 12.27 24.55
N THR A 4 13.11 12.81 23.52
CA THR A 4 12.52 12.06 22.40
C THR A 4 12.55 12.97 21.17
N SER A 5 13.66 13.06 20.44
CA SER A 5 13.62 13.62 19.08
C SER A 5 14.83 13.31 18.20
N GLU A 6 16.04 13.15 18.75
CA GLU A 6 17.22 12.99 17.88
C GLU A 6 17.30 11.64 17.15
N LYS A 7 16.75 10.56 17.74
CA LYS A 7 16.75 9.23 17.09
C LYS A 7 15.62 9.06 16.07
N GLU A 8 14.53 9.81 16.18
CA GLU A 8 13.43 9.75 15.20
C GLU A 8 13.81 10.47 13.89
N LEU A 9 14.55 11.57 14.01
CA LEU A 9 15.06 12.33 12.86
C LEU A 9 16.05 11.50 12.02
N SER A 10 16.95 10.71 12.64
CA SER A 10 17.94 9.93 11.88
C SER A 10 17.34 8.77 11.05
N CYS A 11 16.18 8.24 11.47
CA CYS A 11 15.48 7.19 10.76
C CYS A 11 14.77 7.73 9.51
N GLN A 12 14.17 8.92 9.60
CA GLN A 12 13.53 9.61 8.47
C GLN A 12 14.57 10.18 7.49
N ASP A 13 15.66 10.78 7.99
CA ASP A 13 16.75 11.33 7.16
C ASP A 13 17.54 10.25 6.41
N SER A 14 17.66 9.03 6.97
CA SER A 14 18.32 7.91 6.28
C SER A 14 17.55 7.38 5.08
N TRP A 15 16.22 7.57 5.04
CA TRP A 15 15.42 7.27 3.85
C TRP A 15 15.62 8.34 2.76
N ALA A 16 15.68 9.62 3.13
CA ALA A 16 15.87 10.71 2.17
C ALA A 16 17.23 10.70 1.45
N ARG A 17 18.28 10.10 2.04
CA ARG A 17 19.63 10.00 1.45
C ARG A 17 19.80 8.90 0.41
N ARG A 18 18.81 8.02 0.23
CA ARG A 18 18.84 7.04 -0.86
C ARG A 18 18.33 7.70 -2.13
N ASN A 19 19.16 7.71 -3.18
CA ASN A 19 18.72 8.04 -4.54
C ASN A 19 17.65 7.03 -4.96
N PHE A 20 16.39 7.38 -4.76
CA PHE A 20 15.27 6.60 -5.27
C PHE A 20 15.11 6.94 -6.74
N ASN A 21 15.51 5.98 -7.58
CA ASN A 21 15.10 5.98 -8.98
C ASN A 21 13.58 5.99 -9.06
N LYS A 22 13.04 6.51 -10.16
CA LYS A 22 11.61 6.55 -10.42
C LYS A 22 10.98 5.16 -10.23
N ILE A 23 9.97 5.05 -9.38
CA ILE A 23 9.33 3.77 -9.03
C ILE A 23 7.94 3.71 -9.65
N ASP A 24 7.69 2.72 -10.48
CA ASP A 24 6.36 2.40 -11.00
C ASP A 24 5.79 1.21 -10.22
N VAL A 25 4.70 1.43 -9.48
CA VAL A 25 4.09 0.41 -8.62
C VAL A 25 2.72 0.03 -9.15
N SER A 26 2.52 -1.25 -9.42
CA SER A 26 1.24 -1.83 -9.84
C SER A 26 0.70 -2.76 -8.75
N ALA A 27 -0.47 -2.47 -8.20
CA ALA A 27 -1.11 -3.31 -7.20
C ALA A 27 -2.64 -3.20 -7.24
N HIS A 28 -3.33 -4.14 -6.59
CA HIS A 28 -4.80 -4.16 -6.55
C HIS A 28 -5.41 -3.22 -5.51
N ALA A 29 -4.64 -2.86 -4.49
CA ALA A 29 -5.06 -1.95 -3.43
C ALA A 29 -3.83 -1.26 -2.86
N PHE A 30 -3.97 0.02 -2.55
CA PHE A 30 -2.95 0.82 -1.90
C PHE A 30 -3.52 1.41 -0.60
N SER A 31 -2.66 1.60 0.41
CA SER A 31 -3.00 2.45 1.55
C SER A 31 -2.78 3.91 1.18
N LYS A 32 -3.54 4.82 1.80
CA LYS A 32 -3.38 6.27 1.58
C LYS A 32 -1.94 6.74 1.79
N SER A 33 -1.30 6.25 2.86
CA SER A 33 0.10 6.56 3.17
C SER A 33 1.09 6.05 2.11
N ALA A 34 0.78 4.95 1.43
CA ALA A 34 1.63 4.42 0.37
C ALA A 34 1.49 5.24 -0.92
N GLU A 35 0.27 5.65 -1.29
CA GLU A 35 0.03 6.52 -2.45
C GLU A 35 0.75 7.87 -2.29
N GLU A 36 0.66 8.47 -1.10
CA GLU A 36 1.35 9.71 -0.76
C GLU A 36 2.88 9.55 -0.84
N SER A 37 3.42 8.45 -0.33
CA SER A 37 4.87 8.19 -0.37
C SER A 37 5.39 7.96 -1.80
N ILE A 38 4.64 7.25 -2.65
CA ILE A 38 5.03 6.96 -4.04
C ILE A 38 4.94 8.23 -4.89
N THR A 39 3.89 9.03 -4.73
CA THR A 39 3.75 10.31 -5.43
C THR A 39 4.80 11.33 -4.96
N ALA A 40 5.11 11.38 -3.65
CA ALA A 40 6.20 12.20 -3.11
C ALA A 40 7.58 11.79 -3.64
N ALA A 41 7.78 10.50 -3.90
CA ALA A 41 8.99 9.97 -4.55
C ALA A 41 9.02 10.20 -6.08
N GLY A 42 7.99 10.82 -6.67
CA GLY A 42 7.90 11.07 -8.12
C GLY A 42 7.61 9.82 -8.96
N GLY A 43 7.08 8.77 -8.33
CA GLY A 43 6.69 7.51 -8.96
C GLY A 43 5.26 7.49 -9.49
N THR A 44 4.90 6.39 -10.16
CA THR A 44 3.56 6.19 -10.73
C THR A 44 2.85 5.05 -10.00
N VAL A 45 1.55 5.24 -9.70
CA VAL A 45 0.69 4.21 -9.08
C VAL A 45 -0.32 3.72 -10.10
N THR A 46 -0.33 2.42 -10.37
CA THR A 46 -1.33 1.77 -11.25
C THR A 46 -2.19 0.82 -10.43
N VAL A 47 -3.49 1.11 -10.34
CA VAL A 47 -4.46 0.26 -9.65
C VAL A 47 -4.99 -0.79 -10.63
N LEU A 48 -4.63 -2.05 -10.38
CA LEU A 48 -5.14 -3.17 -11.15
C LEU A 48 -6.52 -3.59 -10.62
N PRO A 49 -7.49 -3.89 -11.50
CA PRO A 49 -8.78 -4.41 -11.07
C PRO A 49 -8.57 -5.71 -10.29
N LYS A 50 -9.39 -5.91 -9.25
CA LYS A 50 -9.31 -7.14 -8.46
C LYS A 50 -9.72 -8.32 -9.36
N PRO A 51 -8.97 -9.44 -9.35
CA PRO A 51 -9.27 -10.59 -10.20
C PRO A 51 -10.50 -11.38 -9.73
N TRP A 52 -11.06 -11.04 -8.58
CA TRP A 52 -12.22 -11.67 -7.96
C TRP A 52 -13.31 -10.61 -7.72
N GLY A 53 -14.55 -10.92 -8.10
CA GLY A 53 -15.72 -10.05 -7.89
C GLY A 53 -16.13 -9.91 -6.41
N GLU A 54 -17.09 -9.02 -6.13
CA GLU A 54 -17.49 -8.55 -4.79
C GLU A 54 -18.08 -9.60 -3.82
N GLY A 55 -18.12 -10.89 -4.18
CA GLY A 55 -18.65 -11.88 -3.26
C GLY A 55 -18.49 -13.30 -3.75
N ARG A 56 -18.69 -14.24 -2.81
CA ARG A 56 -18.88 -15.65 -3.18
C ARG A 56 -20.14 -15.76 -4.04
N PRO A 57 -20.13 -16.55 -5.11
CA PRO A 57 -21.34 -16.82 -5.87
C PRO A 57 -22.42 -17.36 -4.91
N PRO A 58 -23.69 -16.94 -5.07
CA PRO A 58 -24.77 -17.42 -4.22
C PRO A 58 -24.86 -18.94 -4.32
N ALA A 59 -25.13 -19.59 -3.18
CA ALA A 59 -25.20 -21.04 -3.12
C ALA A 59 -26.27 -21.56 -4.09
N LYS A 60 -25.85 -22.30 -5.11
CA LYS A 60 -26.77 -22.94 -6.07
C LYS A 60 -27.36 -24.20 -5.45
N GLY A 61 -28.43 -24.04 -4.67
CA GLY A 61 -29.31 -25.14 -4.25
C GLY A 61 -28.90 -25.92 -2.99
N ASN A 62 -27.75 -25.63 -2.36
CA ASN A 62 -27.37 -26.26 -1.09
C ASN A 62 -26.76 -25.24 -0.12
N ALA A 63 -27.37 -25.09 1.06
CA ALA A 63 -26.91 -24.19 2.12
C ALA A 63 -25.51 -24.55 2.68
N LEU A 64 -25.03 -25.79 2.49
CA LEU A 64 -23.71 -26.25 2.93
C LEU A 64 -22.56 -25.82 2.00
N THR A 65 -22.84 -25.31 0.80
CA THR A 65 -21.79 -24.86 -0.15
C THR A 65 -21.03 -23.61 0.35
N ASN A 66 -21.58 -22.90 1.35
CA ASN A 66 -21.01 -21.69 1.93
C ASN A 66 -20.57 -21.86 3.41
N ARG A 67 -20.45 -23.11 3.91
CA ARG A 67 -19.86 -23.39 5.23
C ARG A 67 -18.36 -23.60 5.12
#